data_AF-A0A946DRQ5-F1
#
_entry.id   AF-A0A946DRQ5-F1
#
_cell.length_a   1.000
_cell.length_b   1.000
_cell.length_c   1.000
_cell.angle_alpha   90.00
_cell.angle_beta   90.00
_cell.angle_gamma   90.00
#
_symmetry.space_group_name_H-M   'P 1'
#
loop_
_entity.id
_entity.type
_entity.pdbx_description
1 polymer ?
#
loop_
_entity_poly.entity_id
_entity_poly.type
_entity_poly.pdbx_seq_one_letter_code
_entity_poly.pdbx_strand_id
1 'polypeptide(L)'
;MKIALLATCLLMFLSQFAQGDDAFDRHTAYWLKQATRDAKPLKEVSMDQAARLRSIGDNIDGACVVVKTDKDNWAKALISWGFVKGPDRPIPVLLIDRFVTYRGDRNNVTTAVGKKVILFAGFGFDFDLGQVVPAGLGDDVNFSKKAALRPREKSELYALDGSQLPAEEKTDKYDPNDHAGVRARDFEGMWVVDVDGRWRGQWQLSVGEGGRVQGTLTSADSKSTYPITGRVSLPPHRIRLVIHLDNAEQTIDGYLWTKDKSAIAGTATLASRKFGFHAKRVTANKKPAQK
;
A
#
# COMPACT_ATOMS: atom_id res chain seq x y z
N MET A 1 -2.00 -50.16 -21.68
CA MET A 1 -3.09 -49.88 -20.72
C MET A 1 -2.52 -49.01 -19.59
N LYS A 2 -3.00 -47.76 -19.49
CA LYS A 2 -2.99 -46.80 -18.36
C LYS A 2 -1.60 -46.39 -17.78
N ILE A 3 -1.04 -45.26 -18.23
CA ILE A 3 -1.06 -43.92 -17.59
C ILE A 3 -0.47 -43.93 -16.16
N ALA A 4 0.81 -43.55 -16.03
CA ALA A 4 1.37 -43.01 -14.79
C ALA A 4 1.64 -41.51 -15.03
N LEU A 5 0.71 -40.72 -14.52
CA LEU A 5 0.50 -39.30 -14.77
C LEU A 5 1.38 -38.47 -13.83
N LEU A 6 2.16 -37.57 -14.43
CA LEU A 6 2.40 -36.18 -13.99
C LEU A 6 1.84 -35.82 -12.60
N ALA A 7 2.68 -35.75 -11.58
CA ALA A 7 2.31 -35.18 -10.29
C ALA A 7 3.52 -34.57 -9.54
N THR A 8 4.27 -33.66 -10.16
CA THR A 8 5.40 -33.01 -9.47
C THR A 8 5.68 -31.56 -9.87
N CYS A 9 4.68 -30.79 -10.32
CA CYS A 9 4.89 -29.38 -10.71
C CYS A 9 3.89 -28.36 -10.14
N LEU A 10 3.09 -28.68 -9.11
CA LEU A 10 2.02 -27.78 -8.65
C LEU A 10 2.13 -27.35 -7.17
N LEU A 11 3.32 -26.97 -6.69
CA LEU A 11 3.47 -26.45 -5.31
C LEU A 11 4.39 -25.21 -5.16
N MET A 12 4.89 -24.59 -6.23
CA MET A 12 5.81 -23.44 -6.11
C MET A 12 5.19 -22.05 -6.41
N PHE A 13 3.87 -21.91 -6.52
CA PHE A 13 3.24 -20.61 -6.87
C PHE A 13 2.63 -19.82 -5.70
N LEU A 14 2.79 -20.24 -4.44
CA LEU A 14 2.10 -19.58 -3.31
C LEU A 14 2.97 -18.65 -2.46
N SER A 15 4.23 -18.38 -2.84
CA SER A 15 5.17 -17.64 -1.98
C SER A 15 5.37 -16.16 -2.34
N GLN A 16 4.70 -15.61 -3.36
CA GLN A 16 5.04 -14.28 -3.87
C GLN A 16 4.28 -13.09 -3.23
N PHE A 17 3.40 -13.30 -2.25
CA PHE A 17 2.49 -12.22 -1.80
C PHE A 17 2.52 -11.93 -0.29
N ALA A 18 3.64 -12.21 0.38
CA ALA A 18 3.88 -11.74 1.75
C ALA A 18 4.76 -10.47 1.77
N GLN A 19 4.54 -9.53 0.83
CA GLN A 19 5.02 -8.16 1.05
C GLN A 19 3.92 -7.44 1.81
N GLY A 20 4.11 -7.29 3.13
CA GLY A 20 3.29 -6.36 3.91
C GLY A 20 3.40 -4.95 3.35
N ASP A 21 2.33 -4.16 3.49
CA ASP A 21 2.35 -2.73 3.12
C ASP A 21 3.53 -2.05 3.84
N ASP A 22 4.49 -1.57 3.07
CA ASP A 22 5.60 -0.79 3.61
C ASP A 22 5.17 0.67 3.84
N ALA A 23 6.09 1.51 4.29
CA ALA A 23 5.75 2.89 4.58
C ALA A 23 5.18 3.64 3.38
N PHE A 24 5.58 3.34 2.14
CA PHE A 24 4.99 3.98 0.96
C PHE A 24 3.50 3.66 0.89
N ASP A 25 3.10 2.39 0.95
CA ASP A 25 1.71 1.99 0.80
C ASP A 25 0.81 2.63 1.87
N ARG A 26 1.32 2.74 3.10
CA ARG A 26 0.64 3.39 4.24
C ARG A 26 0.43 4.90 4.10
N HIS A 27 1.22 5.61 3.29
CA HIS A 27 0.99 7.05 3.02
C HIS A 27 -0.22 7.23 2.10
N THR A 28 -1.42 7.06 2.63
CA THR A 28 -2.69 7.28 1.90
C THR A 28 -2.85 8.75 1.51
N ALA A 29 -3.85 9.06 0.66
CA ALA A 29 -4.18 10.43 0.28
C ALA A 29 -4.35 11.38 1.47
N TYR A 30 -4.83 10.89 2.62
CA TYR A 30 -4.93 11.65 3.85
C TYR A 30 -3.55 12.16 4.31
N TRP A 31 -2.58 11.26 4.39
CA TRP A 31 -1.21 11.59 4.81
C TRP A 31 -0.51 12.47 3.78
N LEU A 32 -0.77 12.28 2.48
CA LEU A 32 -0.24 13.15 1.43
C LEU A 32 -0.75 14.59 1.61
N LYS A 33 -2.07 14.76 1.75
CA LYS A 33 -2.71 16.08 1.97
C LYS A 33 -2.18 16.75 3.24
N GLN A 34 -2.00 15.98 4.32
CA GLN A 34 -1.47 16.50 5.57
C GLN A 34 -0.01 16.93 5.44
N ALA A 35 0.82 16.14 4.75
CA ALA A 35 2.23 16.43 4.52
C ALA A 35 2.46 17.69 3.68
N THR A 36 1.56 17.98 2.74
CA THR A 36 1.69 19.13 1.83
C THR A 36 0.91 20.36 2.27
N ARG A 37 0.10 20.27 3.34
CA ARG A 37 -0.82 21.34 3.77
C ARG A 37 -0.16 22.71 3.89
N ASP A 38 1.02 22.74 4.53
CA ASP A 38 1.78 23.96 4.78
C ASP A 38 3.06 24.02 3.92
N ALA A 39 3.26 23.05 3.03
CA ALA A 39 4.42 22.97 2.17
C ALA A 39 4.25 23.88 0.94
N LYS A 40 5.34 24.46 0.46
CA LYS A 40 5.34 25.20 -0.82
C LYS A 40 5.59 24.23 -1.97
N PRO A 41 4.81 24.29 -3.07
CA PRO A 41 5.12 23.54 -4.27
C PRO A 41 6.55 23.77 -4.76
N LEU A 42 7.23 22.70 -5.12
CA LEU A 42 8.54 22.68 -5.73
C LEU A 42 8.41 23.00 -7.22
N LYS A 43 9.32 23.84 -7.74
CA LYS A 43 9.43 24.11 -9.17
C LYS A 43 10.07 22.96 -9.94
N GLU A 44 10.93 22.20 -9.27
CA GLU A 44 11.58 21.02 -9.80
C GLU A 44 12.12 20.12 -8.68
N VAL A 45 12.36 18.85 -9.01
CA VAL A 45 13.17 17.92 -8.23
C VAL A 45 14.27 17.38 -9.13
N SER A 46 15.52 17.73 -8.82
CA SER A 46 16.73 17.19 -9.44
C SER A 46 17.27 15.98 -8.66
N MET A 47 18.23 15.26 -9.26
CA MET A 47 18.94 14.16 -8.59
C MET A 47 19.58 14.60 -7.27
N ASP A 48 20.23 15.77 -7.26
CA ASP A 48 20.89 16.30 -6.04
C ASP A 48 19.88 16.69 -4.95
N GLN A 49 18.72 17.22 -5.34
CA GLN A 49 17.66 17.53 -4.39
C GLN A 49 17.08 16.24 -3.79
N ALA A 50 16.83 15.24 -4.64
CA ALA A 50 16.30 13.95 -4.22
C ALA A 50 17.24 13.20 -3.27
N ALA A 51 18.55 13.24 -3.53
CA ALA A 51 19.57 12.61 -2.68
C ALA A 51 19.65 13.18 -1.25
N ARG A 52 19.07 14.36 -1.01
CA ARG A 52 19.01 15.00 0.32
C ARG A 52 17.74 14.69 1.09
N LEU A 53 16.75 14.07 0.45
CA LEU A 53 15.51 13.69 1.12
C LEU A 53 15.74 12.49 2.02
N ARG A 54 15.20 12.55 3.23
CA ARG A 54 15.17 11.39 4.12
C ARG A 54 14.19 10.36 3.60
N SER A 55 14.55 9.09 3.75
CA SER A 55 13.67 7.97 3.39
C SER A 55 12.36 8.01 4.19
N ILE A 56 11.26 7.64 3.54
CA ILE A 56 9.93 7.59 4.15
C ILE A 56 9.70 6.33 5.01
N GLY A 57 10.61 5.35 4.98
CA GLY A 57 10.57 4.16 5.82
C GLY A 57 11.65 3.14 5.48
N ASP A 58 11.73 2.09 6.30
CA ASP A 58 12.75 1.06 6.14
C ASP A 58 12.65 0.33 4.79
N ASN A 59 13.79 0.06 4.17
CA ASN A 59 13.93 -0.58 2.85
C ASN A 59 13.29 0.21 1.69
N ILE A 60 13.15 1.53 1.82
CA ILE A 60 12.74 2.43 0.74
C ILE A 60 13.91 3.35 0.39
N ASP A 61 14.56 3.10 -0.74
CA ASP A 61 15.75 3.85 -1.17
C ASP A 61 15.43 5.00 -2.13
N GLY A 62 14.26 4.97 -2.79
CA GLY A 62 13.82 6.00 -3.73
C GLY A 62 13.29 7.25 -3.04
N ALA A 63 13.49 8.42 -3.65
CA ALA A 63 12.88 9.66 -3.20
C ALA A 63 11.36 9.59 -3.41
N CYS A 64 10.58 9.95 -2.38
CA CYS A 64 9.13 9.99 -2.50
C CYS A 64 8.66 11.40 -2.86
N VAL A 65 8.09 11.55 -4.06
CA VAL A 65 7.42 12.79 -4.48
C VAL A 65 5.92 12.67 -4.34
N VAL A 66 5.27 13.80 -4.12
CA VAL A 66 3.81 13.95 -4.13
C VAL A 66 3.45 14.89 -5.26
N VAL A 67 2.48 14.50 -6.08
CA VAL A 67 1.96 15.33 -7.16
C VAL A 67 0.49 15.55 -6.95
N LYS A 68 0.07 16.79 -6.87
CA LYS A 68 -1.33 17.16 -7.00
C LYS A 68 -1.59 17.40 -8.48
N THR A 69 -2.43 16.57 -9.11
CA THR A 69 -2.68 16.65 -10.55
C THR A 69 -3.55 17.86 -10.90
N ASP A 70 -3.62 18.19 -12.18
CA ASP A 70 -4.48 19.26 -12.70
C ASP A 70 -5.98 18.96 -12.51
N LYS A 71 -6.34 17.69 -12.30
CA LYS A 71 -7.69 17.21 -11.93
C LYS A 71 -7.90 17.04 -10.42
N ASP A 72 -7.06 17.66 -9.58
CA ASP A 72 -7.15 17.66 -8.11
C ASP A 72 -6.93 16.28 -7.47
N ASN A 73 -6.40 15.30 -8.21
CA ASN A 73 -6.02 14.01 -7.66
C ASN A 73 -4.66 14.08 -6.97
N TRP A 74 -4.42 13.16 -6.03
CA TRP A 74 -3.23 13.12 -5.20
C TRP A 74 -2.41 11.88 -5.52
N ALA A 75 -1.29 12.07 -6.20
CA ALA A 75 -0.35 11.02 -6.50
C ALA A 75 0.85 11.03 -5.55
N LYS A 76 1.36 9.85 -5.27
CA LYS A 76 2.71 9.64 -4.70
C LYS A 76 3.51 8.74 -5.63
N ALA A 77 4.81 9.00 -5.73
CA ALA A 77 5.72 8.18 -6.52
C ALA A 77 7.07 8.03 -5.84
N LEU A 78 7.60 6.81 -5.83
CA LEU A 78 9.02 6.57 -5.56
C LEU A 78 9.78 6.74 -6.86
N ILE A 79 10.75 7.65 -6.85
CA ILE A 79 11.53 7.98 -8.03
C ILE A 79 13.02 7.84 -7.77
N SER A 80 13.74 7.43 -8.81
CA SER A 80 15.19 7.37 -8.85
C SER A 80 15.71 7.82 -10.23
N TRP A 81 17.01 8.11 -10.33
CA TRP A 81 17.64 8.58 -11.56
C TRP A 81 18.54 7.49 -12.11
N GLY A 82 18.57 7.38 -13.44
CA GLY A 82 19.42 6.43 -14.14
C GLY A 82 19.91 6.97 -15.48
N PHE A 83 20.70 6.15 -16.15
CA PHE A 83 21.18 6.40 -17.50
C PHE A 83 20.98 5.16 -18.36
N VAL A 84 20.50 5.36 -19.58
CA VAL A 84 20.46 4.30 -20.60
C VAL A 84 21.49 4.56 -21.69
N LYS A 85 21.93 3.50 -22.37
CA LYS A 85 22.89 3.62 -23.46
C LYS A 85 22.28 4.42 -24.62
N GLY A 86 22.90 5.54 -24.97
CA GLY A 86 22.59 6.30 -26.18
C GLY A 86 23.62 6.07 -27.29
N PRO A 87 23.36 6.60 -28.50
CA PRO A 87 24.27 6.48 -29.64
C PRO A 87 25.62 7.17 -29.38
N ASP A 88 25.60 8.39 -28.84
CA ASP A 88 26.84 9.18 -28.60
C ASP A 88 27.20 9.32 -27.13
N ARG A 89 26.18 9.35 -26.25
CA ARG A 89 26.34 9.53 -24.80
C ARG A 89 25.21 8.87 -24.02
N PRO A 90 25.41 8.52 -22.74
CA PRO A 90 24.33 8.05 -21.89
C PRO A 90 23.17 9.06 -21.83
N ILE A 91 21.94 8.56 -21.93
CA ILE A 91 20.72 9.37 -21.90
C ILE A 91 20.15 9.30 -20.48
N PRO A 92 19.97 10.44 -19.79
CA PRO A 92 19.36 10.44 -18.47
C PRO A 92 17.89 10.00 -18.57
N VAL A 93 17.48 9.18 -17.62
CA VAL A 93 16.10 8.73 -17.43
C VAL A 93 15.70 8.90 -15.98
N LEU A 94 14.42 9.17 -15.74
CA LEU A 94 13.82 9.03 -14.42
C LEU A 94 13.15 7.65 -14.35
N LEU A 95 13.42 6.92 -13.28
CA LEU A 95 12.75 5.68 -12.97
C LEU A 95 11.66 6.00 -11.96
N ILE A 96 10.42 5.66 -12.29
CA ILE A 96 9.31 5.64 -11.34
C ILE A 96 9.18 4.19 -10.89
N ASP A 97 9.75 3.89 -9.73
CA ASP A 97 9.80 2.53 -9.19
C ASP A 97 8.39 2.03 -8.89
N ARG A 98 7.56 2.89 -8.29
CA ARG A 98 6.11 2.72 -8.14
C ARG A 98 5.40 4.04 -7.92
N PHE A 99 4.13 4.09 -8.29
CA PHE A 99 3.25 5.21 -8.02
C PHE A 99 1.83 4.74 -7.68
N VAL A 100 1.11 5.60 -6.95
CA VAL A 100 -0.32 5.45 -6.69
C VAL A 100 -0.95 6.83 -6.75
N THR A 101 -2.07 6.95 -7.47
CA THR A 101 -2.86 8.17 -7.60
C THR A 101 -4.22 7.97 -6.96
N TYR A 102 -4.57 8.85 -6.04
CA TYR A 102 -5.83 8.83 -5.30
C TYR A 102 -6.76 9.93 -5.79
N ARG A 103 -8.06 9.64 -5.85
CA ARG A 103 -9.06 10.63 -6.24
C ARG A 103 -9.10 11.80 -5.26
N GLY A 104 -9.16 13.02 -5.79
CA GLY A 104 -9.27 14.25 -5.00
C GLY A 104 -10.55 14.33 -4.17
N ASP A 105 -11.67 13.90 -4.77
CA ASP A 105 -13.02 13.89 -4.18
C ASP A 105 -13.31 12.65 -3.32
N ARG A 106 -12.56 11.56 -3.53
CA ARG A 106 -12.68 10.29 -2.79
C ARG A 106 -11.31 9.74 -2.44
N ASN A 107 -10.76 10.24 -1.34
CA ASN A 107 -9.39 9.98 -0.88
C ASN A 107 -9.04 8.49 -0.67
N ASN A 108 -10.04 7.63 -0.52
CA ASN A 108 -9.89 6.19 -0.36
C ASN A 108 -9.81 5.43 -1.69
N VAL A 109 -10.09 6.09 -2.82
CA VAL A 109 -10.17 5.46 -4.15
C VAL A 109 -8.92 5.79 -4.95
N THR A 110 -8.26 4.75 -5.46
CA THR A 110 -7.16 4.89 -6.40
C THR A 110 -7.69 5.03 -7.84
N THR A 111 -7.17 6.01 -8.60
CA THR A 111 -7.42 6.17 -10.04
C THR A 111 -6.42 5.40 -10.89
N ALA A 112 -5.15 5.44 -10.50
CA ALA A 112 -4.07 4.78 -11.21
C ALA A 112 -3.02 4.25 -10.23
N VAL A 113 -2.42 3.12 -10.59
CA VAL A 113 -1.32 2.50 -9.86
C VAL A 113 -0.40 1.83 -10.87
N GLY A 114 0.89 1.89 -10.62
CA GLY A 114 1.86 1.25 -11.50
C GLY A 114 3.25 1.19 -10.89
N LYS A 115 4.15 0.51 -11.60
CA LYS A 115 5.52 0.27 -11.17
C LYS A 115 6.45 0.14 -12.35
N LYS A 116 7.74 0.41 -12.12
CA LYS A 116 8.84 0.24 -13.07
C LYS A 116 8.62 0.98 -14.39
N VAL A 117 8.24 2.26 -14.30
CA VAL A 117 8.13 3.12 -15.48
C VAL A 117 9.46 3.84 -15.71
N ILE A 118 9.91 3.86 -16.96
CA ILE A 118 11.07 4.64 -17.38
C ILE A 118 10.55 5.88 -18.11
N LEU A 119 10.88 7.06 -17.58
CA LEU A 119 10.52 8.34 -18.15
C LEU A 119 11.76 8.99 -18.78
N PHE A 120 11.74 9.12 -20.10
CA PHE A 120 12.81 9.72 -20.87
C PHE A 120 12.74 11.25 -20.85
N ALA A 121 13.90 11.90 -20.94
CA ALA A 121 13.96 13.35 -21.02
C ALA A 121 13.18 13.87 -22.24
N GLY A 122 12.34 14.88 -22.05
CA GLY A 122 11.45 15.44 -23.06
C GLY A 122 10.06 14.81 -23.10
N PHE A 123 9.79 13.81 -22.25
CA PHE A 123 8.45 13.25 -22.06
C PHE A 123 7.85 13.70 -20.73
N GLY A 124 6.53 13.55 -20.65
CA GLY A 124 5.76 13.75 -19.43
C GLY A 124 5.16 12.46 -18.91
N PHE A 125 4.67 12.51 -17.68
CA PHE A 125 3.93 11.44 -17.05
C PHE A 125 2.59 11.99 -16.57
N ASP A 126 1.51 11.34 -16.99
CA ASP A 126 0.14 11.60 -16.54
C ASP A 126 -0.14 10.63 -15.38
N PHE A 127 -0.30 11.16 -14.17
CA PHE A 127 -0.57 10.35 -12.99
C PHE A 127 -2.02 9.90 -12.90
N ASP A 128 -2.95 10.58 -13.57
CA ASP A 128 -4.36 10.16 -13.60
C ASP A 128 -4.55 8.92 -14.47
N LEU A 129 -3.81 8.83 -15.57
CA LEU A 129 -3.82 7.69 -16.50
C LEU A 129 -2.73 6.65 -16.19
N GLY A 130 -1.68 7.05 -15.48
CA GLY A 130 -0.56 6.18 -15.12
C GLY A 130 0.35 5.82 -16.30
N GLN A 131 0.55 6.75 -17.24
CA GLN A 131 1.27 6.49 -18.48
C GLN A 131 2.24 7.62 -18.88
N VAL A 132 3.25 7.25 -19.67
CA VAL A 132 4.15 8.21 -20.31
C VAL A 132 3.42 8.84 -21.50
N VAL A 133 3.47 10.17 -21.60
CA VAL A 133 2.87 10.93 -22.69
C VAL A 133 3.89 11.89 -23.30
N PRO A 134 3.70 12.34 -24.56
CA PRO A 134 4.49 13.44 -25.10
C PRO A 134 4.31 14.69 -24.22
N ALA A 135 5.40 15.45 -24.03
CA ALA A 135 5.34 16.65 -23.19
C ALA A 135 4.31 17.67 -23.74
N GLY A 136 3.46 18.19 -22.85
CA GLY A 136 2.40 19.14 -23.17
C GLY A 136 1.08 18.49 -23.63
N LEU A 137 0.95 17.16 -23.57
CA LEU A 137 -0.29 16.46 -23.89
C LEU A 137 -0.89 15.79 -22.64
N GLY A 138 -1.28 16.61 -21.66
CA GLY A 138 -1.94 16.15 -20.43
C GLY A 138 -0.99 15.54 -19.40
N ASP A 139 0.32 15.86 -19.48
CA ASP A 139 1.27 15.45 -18.45
C ASP A 139 1.14 16.30 -17.19
N ASP A 140 1.14 15.63 -16.03
CA ASP A 140 1.21 16.29 -14.72
C ASP A 140 2.62 16.76 -14.39
N VAL A 141 3.60 15.96 -14.83
CA VAL A 141 5.02 16.23 -14.64
C VAL A 141 5.79 15.93 -15.90
N ASN A 142 6.88 16.68 -16.14
CA ASN A 142 7.79 16.41 -17.24
C ASN A 142 9.21 16.19 -16.76
N PHE A 143 9.93 15.27 -17.41
CA PHE A 143 11.34 15.06 -17.17
C PHE A 143 12.17 15.87 -18.16
N SER A 144 12.91 16.85 -17.66
CA SER A 144 13.64 17.80 -18.51
C SER A 144 14.96 17.22 -19.04
N LYS A 145 15.50 17.84 -20.09
CA LYS A 145 16.85 17.54 -20.63
C LYS A 145 17.98 17.75 -19.60
N LYS A 146 17.71 18.49 -18.52
CA LYS A 146 18.64 18.71 -17.40
C LYS A 146 18.49 17.66 -16.29
N ALA A 147 17.80 16.55 -16.57
CA ALA A 147 17.53 15.48 -15.62
C ALA A 147 16.79 15.94 -14.35
N ALA A 148 15.89 16.91 -14.49
CA ALA A 148 15.02 17.38 -13.41
C ALA A 148 13.55 17.10 -13.72
N LEU A 149 12.82 16.58 -12.74
CA LEU A 149 11.36 16.41 -12.77
C LEU A 149 10.69 17.74 -12.44
N ARG A 150 9.71 18.15 -13.22
CA ARG A 150 9.03 19.44 -13.04
C ARG A 150 7.51 19.26 -13.12
N PRO A 151 6.73 19.98 -12.31
CA PRO A 151 5.29 20.05 -12.52
C PRO A 151 4.95 20.77 -13.82
N ARG A 152 3.77 20.48 -14.35
CA ARG A 152 3.21 21.10 -15.56
C ARG A 152 1.88 21.75 -15.25
N GLU A 153 1.57 22.77 -16.04
CA GLU A 153 0.28 23.48 -15.99
C GLU A 153 -0.15 23.88 -14.57
N LYS A 154 -1.24 23.29 -14.07
CA LYS A 154 -1.83 23.53 -12.74
C LYS A 154 -1.42 22.47 -11.72
N SER A 155 -0.66 21.46 -12.12
CA SER A 155 -0.19 20.42 -11.23
C SER A 155 0.86 20.99 -10.27
N GLU A 156 0.89 20.48 -9.05
CA GLU A 156 1.82 20.91 -8.01
C GLU A 156 2.72 19.73 -7.64
N LEU A 157 4.02 19.98 -7.53
CA LEU A 157 5.01 18.98 -7.15
C LEU A 157 5.49 19.26 -5.72
N TYR A 158 5.56 18.22 -4.90
CA TYR A 158 6.11 18.25 -3.56
C TYR A 158 7.04 17.05 -3.36
N ALA A 159 7.82 17.06 -2.28
CA ALA A 159 8.64 15.93 -1.88
C ALA A 159 8.40 15.62 -0.40
N LEU A 160 8.33 14.32 -0.07
CA LEU A 160 8.32 13.88 1.32
C LEU A 160 9.76 13.77 1.82
N ASP A 161 10.10 14.56 2.83
CA ASP A 161 11.36 14.45 3.56
C ASP A 161 11.14 13.66 4.85
N GLY A 162 11.23 12.34 4.74
CA GLY A 162 10.93 11.41 5.83
C GLY A 162 9.45 11.04 5.96
N SER A 163 9.18 10.04 6.80
CA SER A 163 7.83 9.52 7.05
C SER A 163 6.93 10.58 7.68
N GLN A 164 5.71 10.71 7.15
CA GLN A 164 4.64 11.57 7.67
C GLN A 164 3.56 10.77 8.40
N LEU A 165 3.73 9.46 8.45
CA LEU A 165 2.93 8.59 9.27
C LEU A 165 3.17 8.91 10.74
N PRO A 166 2.17 8.72 11.60
CA PRO A 166 2.38 8.83 13.03
C PRO A 166 3.52 7.89 13.39
N ALA A 167 4.40 8.35 14.28
CA ALA A 167 5.38 7.45 14.88
C ALA A 167 4.60 6.23 15.34
N GLU A 168 5.01 5.04 14.88
CA GLU A 168 4.39 3.81 15.36
C GLU A 168 4.38 3.92 16.88
N GLU A 169 3.18 3.95 17.47
CA GLU A 169 3.09 3.89 18.91
C GLU A 169 3.96 2.71 19.31
N LYS A 170 4.84 2.92 20.31
CA LYS A 170 5.54 1.80 20.92
C LYS A 170 4.44 0.90 21.42
N THR A 171 4.06 -0.07 20.58
CA THR A 171 3.17 -1.13 20.95
C THR A 171 3.80 -1.66 22.22
N ASP A 172 3.02 -1.70 23.29
CA ASP A 172 3.42 -2.50 24.41
C ASP A 172 3.78 -3.89 23.85
N LYS A 173 4.69 -4.58 24.53
CA LYS A 173 5.19 -5.88 24.06
C LYS A 173 4.12 -6.97 24.20
N TYR A 174 2.90 -6.72 23.76
CA TYR A 174 1.81 -7.65 23.71
C TYR A 174 2.16 -8.74 22.70
N ASP A 175 2.50 -9.92 23.20
CA ASP A 175 2.62 -11.11 22.38
C ASP A 175 1.33 -11.91 22.55
N PRO A 176 0.50 -12.07 21.49
CA PRO A 176 -0.71 -12.87 21.60
C PRO A 176 -0.41 -14.29 22.08
N ASN A 177 0.82 -14.81 21.94
CA ASN A 177 1.20 -16.14 22.39
C ASN A 177 1.68 -16.22 23.85
N ASP A 178 1.73 -15.11 24.60
CA ASP A 178 2.21 -15.11 25.99
C ASP A 178 1.22 -15.68 27.02
N HIS A 179 0.01 -16.03 26.58
CA HIS A 179 -1.05 -16.52 27.45
C HIS A 179 -1.83 -17.67 26.84
N ALA A 180 -2.44 -18.49 27.70
CA ALA A 180 -3.42 -19.50 27.30
C ALA A 180 -4.76 -18.87 26.92
N GLY A 181 -5.52 -19.55 26.06
CA GLY A 181 -6.83 -19.11 25.60
C GLY A 181 -6.77 -17.88 24.68
N VAL A 182 -7.95 -17.37 24.29
CA VAL A 182 -8.07 -16.19 23.44
C VAL A 182 -8.52 -14.99 24.26
N ARG A 183 -7.91 -13.83 24.02
CA ARG A 183 -8.32 -12.52 24.53
C ARG A 183 -8.81 -11.67 23.37
N ALA A 184 -9.68 -10.69 23.64
CA ALA A 184 -10.17 -9.80 22.58
C ALA A 184 -9.02 -9.08 21.84
N ARG A 185 -7.98 -8.71 22.58
CA ARG A 185 -6.77 -8.08 22.05
C ARG A 185 -5.97 -8.97 21.10
N ASP A 186 -6.18 -10.28 21.12
CA ASP A 186 -5.52 -11.18 20.16
C ASP A 186 -5.96 -10.91 18.72
N PHE A 187 -7.03 -10.17 18.46
CA PHE A 187 -7.39 -9.77 17.09
C PHE A 187 -6.63 -8.53 16.59
N GLU A 188 -5.95 -7.81 17.47
CA GLU A 188 -5.18 -6.60 17.14
C GLU A 188 -3.97 -6.93 16.25
N GLY A 189 -3.62 -6.01 15.35
CA GLY A 189 -2.43 -6.09 14.50
C GLY A 189 -2.73 -6.15 13.01
N MET A 190 -1.69 -6.50 12.24
CA MET A 190 -1.74 -6.60 10.79
C MET A 190 -2.09 -8.01 10.32
N TRP A 191 -2.97 -8.11 9.34
CA TRP A 191 -3.43 -9.36 8.77
C TRP A 191 -3.42 -9.29 7.25
N VAL A 192 -2.78 -10.25 6.57
CA VAL A 192 -2.95 -10.44 5.12
C VAL A 192 -4.21 -11.28 4.91
N VAL A 193 -5.18 -10.73 4.20
CA VAL A 193 -6.48 -11.36 3.96
C VAL A 193 -6.63 -11.79 2.49
N ASP A 194 -7.27 -12.93 2.30
CA ASP A 194 -7.74 -13.41 1.00
C ASP A 194 -9.19 -13.92 1.16
N VAL A 195 -10.08 -13.33 0.36
CA VAL A 195 -11.48 -13.70 0.25
C VAL A 195 -11.70 -14.35 -1.11
N ASP A 196 -12.11 -15.62 -1.09
CA ASP A 196 -12.44 -16.43 -2.28
C ASP A 196 -11.32 -16.55 -3.34
N GLY A 197 -10.06 -16.27 -3.00
CA GLY A 197 -8.96 -16.18 -3.96
C GLY A 197 -9.00 -14.94 -4.86
N ARG A 198 -10.00 -14.06 -4.68
CA ARG A 198 -10.34 -12.96 -5.58
C ARG A 198 -10.03 -11.61 -5.00
N TRP A 199 -10.43 -11.37 -3.75
CA TRP A 199 -10.21 -10.09 -3.10
C TRP A 199 -9.15 -10.26 -2.04
N ARG A 200 -8.00 -9.64 -2.28
CA ARG A 200 -6.86 -9.68 -1.37
C ARG A 200 -6.57 -8.30 -0.81
N GLY A 201 -5.99 -8.28 0.37
CA GLY A 201 -5.58 -7.03 0.99
C GLY A 201 -4.92 -7.23 2.34
N GLN A 202 -4.72 -6.13 3.04
CA GLN A 202 -4.19 -6.10 4.39
C GLN A 202 -5.18 -5.41 5.33
N TRP A 203 -5.50 -6.05 6.45
CA TRP A 203 -6.18 -5.38 7.56
C TRP A 203 -5.15 -4.87 8.55
N GLN A 204 -5.31 -3.62 8.98
CA GLN A 204 -4.73 -3.09 10.21
C GLN A 204 -5.86 -2.97 11.22
N LEU A 205 -5.85 -3.77 12.28
CA LEU A 205 -6.91 -3.78 13.30
C LEU A 205 -6.38 -3.28 14.65
N SER A 206 -7.22 -2.51 15.34
CA SER A 206 -7.06 -2.08 16.73
C SER A 206 -8.27 -2.51 17.54
N VAL A 207 -8.04 -3.05 18.74
CA VAL A 207 -9.11 -3.54 19.62
C VAL A 207 -9.17 -2.67 20.86
N GLY A 208 -10.24 -1.90 20.99
CA GLY A 208 -10.51 -1.07 22.15
C GLY A 208 -11.31 -1.79 23.24
N GLU A 209 -11.72 -1.01 24.24
CA GLU A 209 -12.54 -1.50 25.34
C GLU A 209 -13.84 -2.17 24.88
N GLY A 210 -14.29 -3.17 25.66
CA GLY A 210 -15.53 -3.90 25.37
C GLY A 210 -15.50 -4.75 24.08
N GLY A 211 -14.30 -4.97 23.53
CA GLY A 211 -14.07 -5.76 22.31
C GLY A 211 -14.44 -5.01 21.03
N ARG A 212 -14.56 -3.68 21.06
CA ARG A 212 -14.80 -2.88 19.84
C ARG A 212 -13.56 -2.92 18.95
N VAL A 213 -13.77 -3.12 17.65
CA VAL A 213 -12.70 -3.18 16.66
C VAL A 213 -12.82 -2.01 15.71
N GLN A 214 -11.69 -1.35 15.45
CA GLN A 214 -11.53 -0.35 14.41
C GLN A 214 -10.33 -0.72 13.55
N GLY A 215 -10.30 -0.28 12.30
CA GLY A 215 -9.19 -0.60 11.43
C GLY A 215 -9.32 -0.07 10.03
N THR A 216 -8.46 -0.56 9.15
CA THR A 216 -8.45 -0.23 7.72
C THR A 216 -8.09 -1.46 6.90
N LEU A 217 -8.77 -1.65 5.77
CA LEU A 217 -8.42 -2.58 4.71
C LEU A 217 -7.66 -1.80 3.63
N THR A 218 -6.43 -2.18 3.30
CA THR A 218 -5.78 -1.80 2.05
C THR A 218 -6.00 -2.90 1.01
N SER A 219 -6.62 -2.58 -0.12
CA SER A 219 -6.79 -3.49 -1.25
C SER A 219 -5.44 -3.81 -1.90
N ALA A 220 -5.14 -5.09 -2.11
CA ALA A 220 -3.89 -5.49 -2.76
C ALA A 220 -3.84 -5.05 -4.23
N ASP A 221 -4.98 -5.12 -4.92
CA ASP A 221 -5.08 -4.88 -6.37
C ASP A 221 -5.14 -3.38 -6.68
N SER A 222 -6.01 -2.65 -5.98
CA SER A 222 -6.25 -1.25 -6.28
C SER A 222 -5.46 -0.29 -5.41
N LYS A 223 -4.92 -0.74 -4.27
CA LYS A 223 -4.31 0.13 -3.23
C LYS A 223 -5.28 1.15 -2.59
N SER A 224 -6.57 1.02 -2.88
CA SER A 224 -7.64 1.73 -2.18
C SER A 224 -7.71 1.31 -0.72
N THR A 225 -8.09 2.24 0.17
CA THR A 225 -8.13 1.99 1.62
C THR A 225 -9.52 2.19 2.21
N TYR A 226 -10.07 1.18 2.86
CA TYR A 226 -11.46 1.18 3.35
C TYR A 226 -11.52 1.05 4.87
N PRO A 227 -12.32 1.86 5.58
CA PRO A 227 -12.42 1.75 7.02
C PRO A 227 -13.09 0.44 7.43
N ILE A 228 -12.62 -0.12 8.54
CA ILE A 228 -13.16 -1.32 9.16
C ILE A 228 -13.72 -0.94 10.53
N THR A 229 -14.94 -1.37 10.82
CA THR A 229 -15.50 -1.35 12.17
C THR A 229 -15.95 -2.74 12.56
N GLY A 230 -16.04 -3.04 13.86
CA GLY A 230 -16.46 -4.37 14.26
C GLY A 230 -16.47 -4.61 15.76
N ARG A 231 -16.63 -5.88 16.12
CA ARG A 231 -16.62 -6.33 17.51
C ARG A 231 -16.15 -7.78 17.65
N VAL A 232 -15.39 -8.04 18.71
CA VAL A 232 -15.08 -9.38 19.20
C VAL A 232 -16.21 -9.84 20.14
N SER A 233 -16.69 -11.07 19.95
CA SER A 233 -17.76 -11.64 20.78
C SER A 233 -17.29 -11.99 22.20
N LEU A 234 -18.24 -12.32 23.07
CA LEU A 234 -17.99 -13.03 24.32
C LEU A 234 -18.62 -14.42 24.21
N PRO A 235 -17.85 -15.53 24.34
CA PRO A 235 -16.40 -15.60 24.54
C PRO A 235 -15.60 -15.11 23.30
N PRO A 236 -14.33 -14.70 23.48
CA PRO A 236 -13.54 -13.96 22.48
C PRO A 236 -12.96 -14.84 21.36
N HIS A 237 -13.72 -15.79 20.83
CA HIS A 237 -13.25 -16.67 19.74
C HIS A 237 -13.65 -16.18 18.35
N ARG A 238 -14.61 -15.26 18.29
CA ARG A 238 -15.23 -14.81 17.05
C ARG A 238 -15.15 -13.29 16.92
N ILE A 239 -14.89 -12.84 15.69
CA ILE A 239 -14.89 -11.44 15.31
C ILE A 239 -15.93 -11.21 14.22
N ARG A 240 -16.69 -10.11 14.34
CA ARG A 240 -17.53 -9.61 13.26
C ARG A 240 -17.02 -8.24 12.84
N LEU A 241 -16.70 -8.10 11.56
CA LEU A 241 -16.25 -6.83 10.98
C LEU A 241 -17.21 -6.39 9.89
N VAL A 242 -17.26 -5.08 9.66
CA VAL A 242 -17.90 -4.42 8.53
C VAL A 242 -16.83 -3.56 7.87
N ILE A 243 -16.59 -3.83 6.59
CA ILE A 243 -15.69 -3.06 5.75
C ILE A 243 -16.58 -2.16 4.89
N HIS A 244 -16.39 -0.85 5.02
CA HIS A 244 -17.18 0.16 4.31
C HIS A 244 -16.53 0.46 2.96
N LEU A 245 -17.01 -0.20 1.91
CA LEU A 245 -16.58 0.06 0.54
C LEU A 245 -17.38 1.24 -0.04
N ASP A 246 -16.94 1.80 -1.17
CA ASP A 246 -17.53 3.03 -1.72
C ASP A 246 -19.04 2.93 -1.99
N ASN A 247 -19.49 1.76 -2.45
CA ASN A 247 -20.88 1.54 -2.86
C ASN A 247 -21.49 0.27 -2.24
N ALA A 248 -20.82 -0.32 -1.23
CA ALA A 248 -21.24 -1.58 -0.63
C ALA A 248 -20.63 -1.77 0.76
N GLU A 249 -21.20 -2.68 1.53
CA GLU A 249 -20.57 -3.19 2.75
C GLU A 249 -20.16 -4.64 2.54
N GLN A 250 -18.97 -4.98 3.03
CA GLN A 250 -18.54 -6.36 3.17
C GLN A 250 -18.57 -6.72 4.66
N THR A 251 -19.40 -7.70 5.03
CA THR A 251 -19.44 -8.21 6.40
C THR A 251 -18.53 -9.42 6.53
N ILE A 252 -17.69 -9.44 7.56
CA ILE A 252 -16.81 -10.56 7.90
C ILE A 252 -17.34 -11.22 9.17
N ASP A 253 -17.35 -12.54 9.17
CA ASP A 253 -17.64 -13.37 10.34
C ASP A 253 -16.55 -14.44 10.47
N GLY A 254 -15.63 -14.23 11.41
CA GLY A 254 -14.38 -14.98 11.51
C GLY A 254 -14.11 -15.57 12.89
N TYR A 255 -13.31 -16.63 12.92
CA TYR A 255 -12.82 -17.29 14.13
C TYR A 255 -11.29 -17.29 14.15
N LEU A 256 -10.71 -16.96 15.31
CA LEU A 256 -9.26 -16.96 15.51
C LEU A 256 -8.77 -18.33 15.93
N TRP A 257 -7.61 -18.73 15.40
CA TRP A 257 -6.93 -19.96 15.81
C TRP A 257 -6.50 -19.82 17.27
N THR A 258 -6.91 -20.76 18.11
CA THR A 258 -6.76 -20.60 19.57
C THR A 258 -5.35 -20.91 20.08
N LYS A 259 -4.59 -21.73 19.35
CA LYS A 259 -3.27 -22.23 19.79
C LYS A 259 -2.14 -21.23 19.55
N ASP A 260 -2.04 -20.71 18.33
CA ASP A 260 -0.95 -19.85 17.88
C ASP A 260 -1.43 -18.44 17.47
N LYS A 261 -2.75 -18.22 17.46
CA LYS A 261 -3.39 -16.93 17.13
C LYS A 261 -2.86 -16.33 15.83
N SER A 262 -2.43 -17.20 14.90
CA SER A 262 -1.72 -16.81 13.69
C SER A 262 -2.66 -16.62 12.49
N ALA A 263 -3.88 -17.16 12.57
CA ALA A 263 -4.83 -17.14 11.48
C ALA A 263 -6.26 -16.89 11.95
N ILE A 264 -7.02 -16.17 11.13
CA ILE A 264 -8.47 -16.02 11.23
C ILE A 264 -9.08 -16.65 9.99
N ALA A 265 -10.14 -17.43 10.14
CA ALA A 265 -10.89 -17.94 9.00
C ALA A 265 -12.39 -17.91 9.27
N GLY A 266 -13.18 -17.87 8.20
CA GLY A 266 -14.62 -17.87 8.30
C GLY A 266 -15.26 -17.47 7.00
N THR A 267 -16.29 -16.63 7.07
CA THR A 267 -17.05 -16.22 5.90
C THR A 267 -17.12 -14.70 5.74
N ALA A 268 -17.06 -14.27 4.48
CA ALA A 268 -17.33 -12.90 4.08
C ALA A 268 -18.65 -12.85 3.32
N THR A 269 -19.46 -11.83 3.55
CA THR A 269 -20.70 -11.57 2.83
C THR A 269 -20.58 -10.24 2.10
N LEU A 270 -20.79 -10.25 0.78
CA LEU A 270 -20.82 -9.06 -0.07
C LEU A 270 -21.99 -9.17 -1.04
N ALA A 271 -22.81 -8.12 -1.15
CA ALA A 271 -24.01 -8.11 -2.00
C ALA A 271 -24.90 -9.37 -1.79
N SER A 272 -25.15 -9.71 -0.52
CA SER A 272 -25.93 -10.90 -0.10
C SER A 272 -25.37 -12.26 -0.52
N ARG A 273 -24.14 -12.32 -1.05
CA ARG A 273 -23.45 -13.57 -1.39
C ARG A 273 -22.38 -13.87 -0.35
N LYS A 274 -22.32 -15.14 0.06
CA LYS A 274 -21.39 -15.63 1.08
C LYS A 274 -20.18 -16.31 0.44
N PHE A 275 -19.00 -16.00 0.92
CA PHE A 275 -17.71 -16.48 0.45
C PHE A 275 -16.87 -16.98 1.62
N GLY A 276 -15.91 -17.86 1.35
CA GLY A 276 -14.88 -18.21 2.31
C GLY A 276 -13.81 -17.12 2.38
N PHE A 277 -13.22 -16.92 3.55
CA PHE A 277 -11.99 -16.13 3.67
C PHE A 277 -11.01 -16.77 4.63
N HIS A 278 -9.75 -16.41 4.47
CA HIS A 278 -8.73 -16.63 5.47
C HIS A 278 -7.85 -15.38 5.59
N ALA A 279 -7.35 -15.12 6.79
CA ALA A 279 -6.42 -14.06 7.08
C ALA A 279 -5.26 -14.59 7.92
N LYS A 280 -4.03 -14.19 7.58
CA LYS A 280 -2.81 -14.58 8.28
C LYS A 280 -2.18 -13.37 8.94
N ARG A 281 -1.79 -13.50 10.21
CA ARG A 281 -1.10 -12.43 10.94
C ARG A 281 0.25 -12.15 10.30
N VAL A 282 0.56 -10.88 10.11
CA VAL A 282 1.92 -10.45 9.76
C VAL A 282 2.76 -10.51 11.02
N THR A 283 3.73 -11.42 11.06
CA THR A 283 4.75 -11.44 12.12
C THR A 283 5.89 -10.53 11.69
N ALA A 284 6.32 -9.61 12.55
CA ALA A 284 7.57 -8.91 12.35
C ALA A 284 8.67 -9.99 12.27
N ASN A 285 9.40 -10.05 11.15
CA ASN A 285 10.50 -11.00 10.98
C ASN A 285 11.47 -10.84 12.17
N LYS A 286 11.42 -11.75 13.15
CA LYS A 286 12.52 -11.90 14.11
C LYS A 286 13.73 -12.23 13.25
N LYS A 287 14.75 -11.35 13.24
CA LYS A 287 16.07 -11.68 12.70
C LYS A 287 16.42 -13.09 13.18
N PRO A 288 16.84 -14.03 12.31
CA PRO A 288 17.29 -15.33 12.78
C PRO A 288 18.38 -15.06 13.81
N ALA A 289 18.21 -15.61 15.01
CA ALA A 289 19.23 -15.57 16.02
C ALA A 289 20.50 -16.15 15.39
N GLN A 290 21.53 -15.33 15.24
CA GLN A 290 22.87 -15.81 14.92
C GLN A 290 23.23 -16.76 16.05
N LYS A 291 23.26 -18.06 15.74
CA LYS A 291 23.93 -19.06 16.56
C LYS A 291 25.40 -19.05 16.22
#